data_AF-A0A226QM09-F1
#
_entry.id   AF-A0A226QM09-F1
#
_cell.length_a   1.000
_cell.length_b   1.000
_cell.length_c   1.000
_cell.angle_alpha   90.00
_cell.angle_beta   90.00
_cell.angle_gamma   90.00
#
_symmetry.space_group_name_H-M   'P 1'
#
loop_
_entity.id
_entity.type
_entity.pdbx_description
1 polymer ?
#
loop_
_entity_poly.entity_id
_entity_poly.type
_entity_poly.pdbx_seq_one_letter_code
_entity_poly.pdbx_strand_id
1 'polypeptide(L)'
;MTTLFRTAGNSNVDEYEKTSTLSENARRYLELVRLSLELEKQKEKMYLALNEQEKEEVQNVLSQITEPTIPEYLTVRDVALLLDVTPQMVRRYCAEGKIDAYQRLEGSGKWIIPTAQFLHHPNWPAFLRKRQKIKNQSINIAEKMLEYLGEEE
;
A
#
# COMPACT_ATOMS: atom_id res chain seq x y z
N MET A 1 31.58 62.00 -19.19
CA MET A 1 30.28 61.59 -18.62
C MET A 1 30.16 60.09 -18.79
N THR A 2 30.54 59.29 -17.79
CA THR A 2 29.64 58.80 -16.71
C THR A 2 28.83 57.59 -17.25
N THR A 3 29.41 56.38 -17.16
CA THR A 3 28.94 55.21 -16.37
C THR A 3 27.71 54.49 -16.94
N LEU A 4 27.49 53.17 -16.90
CA LEU A 4 28.07 52.04 -16.17
C LEU A 4 27.57 50.75 -16.85
N PHE A 5 28.32 49.66 -16.67
CA PHE A 5 27.94 48.27 -16.92
C PHE A 5 26.61 47.87 -16.26
N ARG A 6 25.83 47.00 -16.90
CA ARG A 6 25.10 45.95 -16.17
C ARG A 6 24.86 44.71 -17.03
N THR A 7 25.62 43.68 -16.70
CA THR A 7 25.43 42.28 -17.06
C THR A 7 24.05 41.80 -16.58
N ALA A 8 23.28 41.18 -17.48
CA ALA A 8 22.12 40.37 -17.09
C ALA A 8 22.65 39.06 -16.50
N GLY A 9 23.01 39.12 -15.23
CA GLY A 9 23.37 37.95 -14.42
C GLY A 9 22.13 37.09 -14.17
N ASN A 10 22.21 35.85 -14.67
CA ASN A 10 22.02 34.65 -13.88
C ASN A 10 20.76 34.60 -12.98
N SER A 11 19.59 34.45 -13.59
CA SER A 11 18.31 34.17 -12.90
C SER A 11 18.18 32.72 -12.40
N ASN A 12 19.29 32.11 -11.96
CA ASN A 12 19.33 30.73 -11.46
C ASN A 12 19.86 30.66 -10.01
N VAL A 13 20.07 31.81 -9.37
CA VAL A 13 20.61 31.92 -8.01
C VAL A 13 19.50 32.05 -6.94
N ASP A 14 18.31 32.54 -7.32
CA ASP A 14 17.20 32.80 -6.38
C ASP A 14 16.45 31.54 -5.89
N GLU A 15 16.59 30.39 -6.56
CA GLU A 15 15.87 29.17 -6.18
C GLU A 15 16.63 28.31 -5.14
N TYR A 16 17.93 28.55 -4.96
CA TYR A 16 18.78 27.80 -4.02
C TYR A 16 18.88 28.42 -2.62
N GLU A 17 18.57 29.70 -2.45
CA GLU A 17 18.68 30.41 -1.15
C GLU A 17 17.61 30.02 -0.12
N LYS A 18 16.50 29.38 -0.53
CA LYS A 18 15.43 28.92 0.39
C LYS A 18 15.72 27.60 1.12
N THR A 19 16.80 26.89 0.77
CA THR A 19 17.10 25.59 1.39
C THR A 19 17.84 25.70 2.74
N SER A 20 18.35 26.89 3.06
CA SER A 20 19.17 27.13 4.25
C SER A 20 18.36 27.11 5.57
N THR A 21 17.06 27.40 5.54
CA THR A 21 16.20 27.47 6.75
C THR A 21 15.42 26.19 7.05
N LEU A 22 15.57 25.14 6.23
CA LEU A 22 14.83 23.89 6.42
C LEU A 22 15.45 23.04 7.53
N SER A 23 14.59 22.46 8.37
CA SER A 23 15.01 21.42 9.32
C SER A 23 15.57 20.20 8.57
N GLU A 24 16.44 19.44 9.22
CA GLU A 24 17.06 18.26 8.63
C GLU A 24 16.02 17.26 8.08
N ASN A 25 14.95 17.01 8.84
CA ASN A 25 13.85 16.15 8.40
C ASN A 25 13.14 16.69 7.14
N ALA A 26 12.98 18.01 7.05
CA ALA A 26 12.36 18.62 5.87
C ALA A 26 13.25 18.50 4.63
N ARG A 27 14.58 18.58 4.79
CA ARG A 27 15.55 18.34 3.70
C ARG A 27 15.52 16.89 3.23
N ARG A 28 15.55 15.92 4.14
CA ARG A 28 15.43 14.49 3.82
C ARG A 28 14.11 14.19 3.11
N TYR A 29 13.01 14.76 3.57
CA TYR A 29 11.72 14.62 2.90
C TYR A 29 11.73 15.18 1.48
N LEU A 30 12.28 16.38 1.28
CA LEU A 30 12.39 16.97 -0.07
C LEU A 30 13.28 16.15 -1.00
N GLU A 31 14.35 15.56 -0.47
CA GLU A 31 15.20 14.63 -1.22
C GLU A 31 14.41 13.40 -1.67
N LEU A 32 13.63 12.79 -0.77
CA LEU A 32 12.75 11.67 -1.12
C LEU A 32 11.70 12.05 -2.17
N VAL A 33 11.11 13.24 -2.07
CA VAL A 33 10.17 13.76 -3.08
C VAL A 33 10.86 13.94 -4.43
N ARG A 34 12.08 14.47 -4.44
CA ARG A 34 12.84 14.62 -5.69
C ARG A 34 13.17 13.26 -6.31
N LEU A 35 13.59 12.30 -5.50
CA LEU A 35 13.89 10.95 -5.95
C LEU A 35 12.64 10.23 -6.47
N SER A 36 11.49 10.39 -5.82
CA SER A 36 10.24 9.78 -6.28
C SER A 36 9.78 10.34 -7.62
N LEU A 37 9.91 11.64 -7.85
CA LEU A 37 9.61 12.26 -9.14
C LEU A 37 10.54 11.75 -10.24
N GLU A 38 11.84 11.58 -9.95
CA GLU A 38 12.79 11.02 -10.92
C GLU A 38 12.47 9.55 -11.23
N LEU A 39 12.12 8.75 -10.22
CA LEU A 39 11.68 7.38 -10.42
C LEU A 39 10.42 7.28 -11.27
N GLU A 40 9.43 8.14 -11.03
CA GLU A 40 8.20 8.19 -11.85
C GLU A 40 8.52 8.51 -13.32
N LYS A 41 9.41 9.48 -13.54
CA LYS A 41 9.88 9.83 -14.89
C LYS A 41 10.61 8.67 -15.57
N GLN A 42 11.43 7.93 -14.84
CA GLN A 42 12.12 6.75 -15.37
C GLN A 42 11.15 5.63 -15.68
N LYS A 43 10.18 5.38 -14.81
CA LYS A 43 9.12 4.38 -15.01
C LYS A 43 8.31 4.67 -16.28
N GLU A 44 7.93 5.93 -16.49
CA GLU A 44 7.20 6.35 -17.69
C GLU A 44 8.02 6.13 -18.97
N LYS A 45 9.31 6.52 -18.96
CA LYS A 45 10.21 6.26 -20.10
C LYS A 45 10.33 4.78 -20.42
N MET A 46 10.50 3.94 -19.41
CA MET A 46 10.60 2.49 -19.58
C MET A 46 9.29 1.94 -20.15
N TYR A 47 8.14 2.34 -19.60
CA TYR A 47 6.83 1.90 -20.07
C TYR A 47 6.58 2.25 -21.55
N LEU A 48 7.00 3.45 -21.98
CA LEU A 48 6.90 3.86 -23.38
C LEU A 48 7.85 3.10 -24.30
N ALA A 49 8.97 2.60 -23.78
CA ALA A 49 9.94 1.80 -24.54
C ALA A 49 9.52 0.32 -24.70
N LEU A 50 8.58 -0.17 -23.88
CA LEU A 50 8.08 -1.53 -23.97
C LEU A 50 7.22 -1.74 -25.23
N ASN A 51 7.38 -2.90 -25.85
CA ASN A 51 6.47 -3.34 -26.90
C ASN A 51 5.18 -3.94 -26.29
N GLU A 52 4.19 -4.26 -27.13
CA GLU A 52 2.86 -4.69 -26.66
C GLU A 52 2.90 -6.02 -25.89
N GLN A 53 3.74 -6.96 -26.33
CA GLN A 53 3.90 -8.24 -25.64
C GLN A 53 4.57 -8.04 -24.26
N GLU A 54 5.61 -7.21 -24.19
CA GLU A 54 6.28 -6.89 -22.92
C GLU A 54 5.35 -6.12 -21.96
N LYS A 55 4.46 -5.27 -22.47
CA LYS A 55 3.42 -4.61 -21.67
C LYS A 55 2.44 -5.61 -21.09
N GLU A 56 2.03 -6.61 -21.87
CA GLU A 56 1.13 -7.68 -21.43
C GLU A 56 1.81 -8.57 -20.37
N GLU A 57 3.08 -8.91 -20.55
CA GLU A 57 3.89 -9.62 -19.56
C GLU A 57 4.02 -8.84 -18.25
N VAL A 58 4.33 -7.53 -18.33
CA VAL A 58 4.39 -6.64 -17.18
C VAL A 58 3.03 -6.52 -16.51
N GLN A 59 1.92 -6.41 -17.26
CA GLN A 59 0.57 -6.35 -16.70
C GLN A 59 0.18 -7.65 -16.00
N ASN A 60 0.51 -8.81 -16.55
CA ASN A 60 0.24 -10.11 -15.94
C ASN A 60 1.07 -10.33 -14.66
N VAL A 61 2.33 -9.89 -14.65
CA VAL A 61 3.16 -9.94 -13.44
C VAL A 61 2.69 -8.90 -12.42
N LEU A 62 2.33 -7.69 -12.86
CA LEU A 62 1.76 -6.66 -11.98
C LEU A 62 0.42 -7.09 -11.40
N SER A 63 -0.48 -7.73 -12.15
CA SER A 63 -1.71 -8.26 -11.55
C SER A 63 -1.35 -9.30 -10.49
N GLN A 64 -0.39 -10.20 -10.72
CA GLN A 64 0.06 -11.14 -9.69
C GLN A 64 0.73 -10.48 -8.46
N ILE A 65 1.43 -9.35 -8.64
CA ILE A 65 2.09 -8.60 -7.55
C ILE A 65 1.13 -7.64 -6.83
N THR A 66 0.11 -7.12 -7.51
CA THR A 66 -0.82 -6.09 -7.02
C THR A 66 -2.18 -6.67 -6.59
N GLU A 67 -2.57 -7.85 -7.11
CA GLU A 67 -3.73 -8.65 -6.67
C GLU A 67 -3.56 -9.50 -5.39
N PRO A 68 -2.41 -9.66 -4.69
CA PRO A 68 -2.36 -10.55 -3.53
C PRO A 68 -3.13 -9.98 -2.31
N THR A 69 -3.92 -8.92 -2.49
CA THR A 69 -4.76 -8.33 -1.44
C THR A 69 -6.07 -9.06 -1.23
N ILE A 70 -6.58 -9.83 -2.21
CA ILE A 70 -7.82 -10.60 -2.06
C ILE A 70 -7.46 -12.05 -1.75
N PRO A 71 -7.57 -12.49 -0.49
CA PRO A 71 -7.31 -13.89 -0.15
C PRO A 71 -8.38 -14.79 -0.77
N GLU A 72 -8.02 -16.00 -1.16
CA GLU A 72 -8.96 -17.01 -1.67
C GLU A 72 -10.04 -17.38 -0.62
N TYR A 73 -9.63 -17.36 0.67
CA TYR A 73 -10.49 -17.61 1.80
C TYR A 73 -10.39 -16.51 2.85
N LEU A 74 -11.53 -16.16 3.45
CA LEU A 74 -11.65 -15.26 4.57
C LEU A 74 -11.69 -16.01 5.90
N THR A 75 -11.16 -15.38 6.93
CA THR A 75 -11.35 -15.82 8.30
C THR A 75 -12.68 -15.31 8.86
N VAL A 76 -13.16 -15.91 9.95
CA VAL A 76 -14.33 -15.42 10.70
C VAL A 76 -14.20 -13.92 11.05
N ARG A 77 -12.99 -13.47 11.39
CA ARG A 77 -12.73 -12.06 11.74
C ARG A 77 -12.86 -11.14 10.52
N ASP A 78 -12.40 -11.59 9.35
CA ASP A 78 -12.54 -10.82 8.11
C ASP A 78 -14.01 -10.64 7.73
N VAL A 79 -14.78 -11.71 7.78
CA VAL A 79 -16.22 -11.67 7.47
C VAL A 79 -17.00 -10.84 8.49
N ALA A 80 -16.60 -10.88 9.77
CA ALA A 80 -17.18 -10.03 10.81
C ALA A 80 -16.98 -8.55 10.50
N LEU A 81 -15.80 -8.16 10.02
CA LEU A 81 -15.51 -6.79 9.59
C LEU A 81 -16.28 -6.38 8.33
N LEU A 82 -16.50 -7.31 7.41
CA LEU A 82 -17.21 -7.07 6.15
C LEU A 82 -18.71 -6.86 6.38
N LEU A 83 -19.32 -7.73 7.20
CA LEU A 83 -20.76 -7.74 7.48
C LEU A 83 -21.15 -6.83 8.66
N ASP A 84 -20.16 -6.24 9.34
CA ASP A 84 -20.34 -5.41 10.53
C ASP A 84 -21.07 -6.14 11.67
N VAL A 85 -20.65 -7.38 11.93
CA VAL A 85 -21.21 -8.24 12.99
C VAL A 85 -20.11 -8.80 13.88
N THR A 86 -20.48 -9.42 15.00
CA THR A 86 -19.49 -10.06 15.87
C THR A 86 -18.98 -11.39 15.29
N PRO A 87 -17.74 -11.80 15.57
CA PRO A 87 -17.23 -13.11 15.13
C PRO A 87 -18.08 -14.32 15.59
N GLN A 88 -18.75 -14.22 16.74
CA GLN A 88 -19.67 -15.25 17.22
C GLN A 88 -20.87 -15.41 16.28
N MET A 89 -21.42 -14.30 15.77
CA MET A 89 -22.52 -14.31 14.80
C MET A 89 -22.09 -14.96 13.49
N VAL A 90 -20.89 -14.65 12.99
CA VAL A 90 -20.34 -15.28 11.79
C VAL A 90 -20.20 -16.80 11.96
N ARG A 91 -19.65 -17.27 13.09
CA ARG A 91 -19.55 -18.72 13.38
C ARG A 91 -20.92 -19.40 13.38
N ARG A 92 -21.92 -18.73 13.96
CA ARG A 92 -23.30 -19.22 13.93
C ARG A 92 -23.85 -19.28 12.51
N TYR A 93 -23.63 -18.25 11.70
CA TYR A 93 -24.04 -18.24 10.29
C TYR A 93 -23.39 -19.34 9.45
N CYS A 94 -22.13 -19.67 9.72
CA CYS A 94 -21.46 -20.80 9.08
C CYS A 94 -22.06 -22.14 9.53
N ALA A 95 -22.34 -22.31 10.84
CA ALA A 95 -22.95 -23.53 11.37
C ALA A 95 -24.40 -23.73 10.88
N GLU A 96 -25.14 -22.65 10.69
CA GLU A 96 -26.51 -22.64 10.17
C GLU A 96 -26.59 -22.74 8.64
N GLY A 97 -25.46 -22.73 7.93
CA GLY A 97 -25.41 -22.79 6.45
C GLY A 97 -25.85 -21.50 5.74
N LYS A 98 -25.91 -20.37 6.45
CA LYS A 98 -26.22 -19.04 5.87
C LYS A 98 -25.04 -18.42 5.12
N ILE A 99 -23.83 -18.84 5.49
CA ILE A 99 -22.57 -18.49 4.83
C ILE A 99 -21.96 -19.80 4.38
N ASP A 100 -21.58 -19.89 3.11
CA ASP A 100 -20.88 -21.06 2.61
C ASP A 100 -19.50 -21.11 3.25
N ALA A 101 -19.23 -22.17 4.01
CA ALA A 101 -18.02 -22.33 4.80
C ALA A 101 -17.84 -23.78 5.20
N TYR A 102 -16.58 -24.17 5.40
CA TYR A 102 -16.24 -25.49 5.93
C TYR A 102 -15.25 -25.35 7.08
N GLN A 103 -15.27 -26.32 7.99
CA GLN A 103 -14.29 -26.38 9.07
C GLN A 103 -13.05 -27.13 8.57
N ARG A 104 -11.85 -26.58 8.83
CA ARG A 104 -10.60 -27.29 8.51
C ARG A 104 -10.51 -28.63 9.22
N LEU A 105 -11.03 -28.67 10.45
CA LEU A 105 -11.17 -29.87 11.26
C LEU A 105 -12.52 -29.78 11.96
N GLU A 106 -13.31 -30.84 11.87
CA GLU A 106 -14.63 -30.90 12.47
C GLU A 106 -14.57 -30.66 13.99
N GLY A 107 -15.42 -29.78 14.50
CA GLY A 107 -15.45 -29.39 15.91
C GLY A 107 -14.38 -28.38 16.34
N SER A 108 -13.41 -28.04 15.49
CA SER A 108 -12.33 -27.09 15.86
C SER A 108 -12.79 -25.62 15.94
N GLY A 109 -13.94 -25.29 15.33
CA GLY A 109 -14.42 -23.91 15.20
C GLY A 109 -13.58 -23.01 14.29
N LYS A 110 -12.56 -23.57 13.61
CA LYS A 110 -11.76 -22.88 12.59
C LYS A 110 -12.44 -23.01 11.23
N TRP A 111 -13.24 -22.00 10.93
CA TRP A 111 -13.96 -21.88 9.66
C TRP A 111 -13.07 -21.31 8.55
N ILE A 112 -13.17 -21.94 7.39
CA ILE A 112 -12.62 -21.48 6.12
C ILE A 112 -13.82 -21.03 5.27
N ILE A 113 -13.81 -19.77 4.84
CA ILE A 113 -14.95 -19.13 4.19
C ILE A 113 -14.50 -18.66 2.80
N PRO A 114 -14.99 -19.23 1.69
CA PRO A 114 -14.61 -18.79 0.35
C PRO A 114 -14.92 -17.32 0.13
N THR A 115 -13.95 -16.55 -0.37
CA THR A 115 -14.10 -15.10 -0.56
C THR A 115 -15.09 -14.75 -1.67
N ALA A 116 -15.25 -15.62 -2.66
CA ALA A 116 -16.06 -15.39 -3.85
C ALA A 116 -17.50 -14.95 -3.55
N GLN A 117 -18.11 -15.45 -2.47
CA GLN A 117 -19.48 -15.12 -2.06
C GLN A 117 -19.67 -13.65 -1.62
N PHE A 118 -18.58 -12.92 -1.38
CA PHE A 118 -18.61 -11.57 -0.84
C PHE A 118 -18.09 -10.48 -1.80
N LEU A 119 -17.61 -10.86 -2.99
CA LEU A 119 -16.99 -9.92 -3.94
C LEU A 119 -17.92 -8.79 -4.37
N HIS A 120 -19.22 -9.06 -4.45
CA HIS A 120 -20.25 -8.08 -4.85
C HIS A 120 -20.88 -7.35 -3.65
N HIS A 121 -20.39 -7.57 -2.43
CA HIS A 121 -20.96 -6.94 -1.24
C HIS A 121 -20.65 -5.42 -1.24
N PRO A 122 -21.62 -4.54 -0.91
CA PRO A 122 -21.40 -3.09 -0.95
C PRO A 122 -20.24 -2.61 -0.05
N ASN A 123 -20.00 -3.32 1.06
CA ASN A 123 -18.90 -2.99 1.98
C ASN A 123 -17.54 -3.59 1.58
N TRP A 124 -17.46 -4.31 0.46
CA TRP A 124 -16.23 -4.96 0.00
C TRP A 124 -15.05 -3.98 -0.18
N PRO A 125 -15.21 -2.81 -0.83
CA PRO A 125 -14.12 -1.84 -0.95
C PRO A 125 -13.65 -1.29 0.40
N ALA A 126 -14.59 -1.07 1.34
CA ALA A 126 -14.27 -0.58 2.68
C ALA A 126 -13.51 -1.62 3.51
N PHE A 127 -13.86 -2.90 3.37
CA PHE A 127 -13.14 -4.01 3.98
C PHE A 127 -11.68 -4.08 3.49
N LEU A 128 -11.44 -3.99 2.18
CA LEU A 128 -10.09 -4.02 1.62
C LEU A 128 -9.20 -2.90 2.20
N ARG A 129 -9.73 -1.68 2.32
CA ARG A 129 -9.02 -0.55 2.94
C ARG A 129 -8.69 -0.82 4.41
N LYS A 130 -9.65 -1.34 5.20
CA LYS A 130 -9.43 -1.70 6.61
C LYS A 130 -8.35 -2.77 6.74
N ARG A 131 -8.40 -3.82 5.90
CA ARG A 131 -7.41 -4.90 5.88
C ARG A 131 -6.01 -4.41 5.54
N GLN A 132 -5.89 -3.53 4.55
CA GLN A 132 -4.62 -2.90 4.19
C GLN A 132 -4.06 -2.06 5.34
N LYS A 133 -4.91 -1.28 6.04
CA LYS A 133 -4.49 -0.51 7.22
C LYS A 133 -3.95 -1.40 8.33
N ILE A 134 -4.63 -2.52 8.64
CA ILE A 134 -4.17 -3.48 9.65
C ILE A 134 -2.82 -4.07 9.25
N LYS A 135 -2.66 -4.48 7.98
CA LYS A 135 -1.38 -5.00 7.46
C LYS A 135 -0.25 -3.98 7.64
N ASN A 136 -0.48 -2.73 7.25
CA ASN A 136 0.52 -1.66 7.37
C ASN A 136 0.89 -1.38 8.84
N GLN A 137 -0.08 -1.44 9.75
CA GLN A 137 0.19 -1.29 11.19
C GLN A 137 1.06 -2.44 11.72
N SER A 138 0.79 -3.68 11.33
CA SER A 138 1.61 -4.83 11.73
C SER A 138 3.04 -4.72 11.20
N ILE A 139 3.21 -4.28 9.95
CA ILE A 139 4.54 -4.05 9.36
C ILE A 139 5.31 -2.98 10.14
N ASN A 140 4.69 -1.83 10.41
CA ASN A 140 5.34 -0.74 11.14
C ASN A 140 5.79 -1.16 12.55
N ILE A 141 4.99 -1.98 13.25
CA ILE A 141 5.37 -2.52 14.56
C ILE A 141 6.60 -3.43 14.43
N ALA A 142 6.62 -4.33 13.45
CA ALA A 142 7.74 -5.22 13.22
C ALA A 142 9.02 -4.45 12.84
N GLU A 143 8.91 -3.43 11.99
CA GLU A 143 10.02 -2.55 11.62
C GLU A 143 10.61 -1.85 12.84
N LYS A 144 9.76 -1.28 13.70
CA LYS A 144 10.22 -0.67 14.96
C LYS A 144 10.89 -1.65 15.90
N MET A 145 10.39 -2.89 16.00
CA MET A 145 11.03 -3.92 16.81
C MET A 145 12.42 -4.28 16.29
N LEU A 146 12.62 -4.32 14.97
CA LEU A 146 13.93 -4.54 14.36
C LEU A 146 14.89 -3.38 14.60
N GLU A 147 14.38 -2.14 14.56
CA GLU A 147 15.16 -0.94 14.89
C GLU A 147 15.68 -0.99 16.33
N TYR A 148 14.82 -1.31 17.31
CA TYR A 148 15.24 -1.45 18.71
C TYR A 148 16.28 -2.55 18.95
N LEU A 149 16.21 -3.66 18.21
CA LEU A 149 17.17 -4.76 18.33
C LEU A 149 18.53 -4.44 17.68
N GLY A 150 18.55 -3.52 16.70
CA GLY A 150 19.77 -3.08 16.03
C GLY A 150 20.51 -1.94 16.74
N GLU A 151 19.87 -1.26 17.69
CA GLU A 151 20.46 -0.21 18.53
C GLU A 151 21.14 -0.75 19.81
N GLU A 152 21.04 -2.06 20.08
CA GLU A 152 21.67 -2.74 21.22
C GLU A 152 23.08 -3.33 20.93
N GLU A 153 23.65 -3.08 19.73
CA GLU A 153 25.07 -3.35 19.36
C GLU A 153 25.92 -2.06 19.32
#